data_AF-A0A816FZ85-F1
#
_entry.id   AF-A0A816FZ85-F1
#
_cell.length_a   1.000
_cell.length_b   1.000
_cell.length_c   1.000
_cell.angle_alpha   90.00
_cell.angle_beta   90.00
_cell.angle_gamma   90.00
#
_symmetry.space_group_name_H-M   'P 1'
#
loop_
_entity.id
_entity.type
_entity.pdbx_description
1 polymer ?
#
loop_
_entity_poly.entity_id
_entity_poly.type
_entity_poly.pdbx_seq_one_letter_code
_entity_poly.pdbx_strand_id
1 'polypeptide(L)'
;FYLLSMFLSFPFHKFGYEWLLSISQRVYPRINNESNDSKWFPRVVMCDFMVRHLGSNHHWMSIQCNLPINLFNELVFLIIWAWFIFLSGLTLISFISCLVSIYTNIDHTLIRKYLYLSLPLSKVDDVDKFIEDYLRRDGILVLRIIAQNTNDILMTNLIGAIFKVYADSIENKSNDTNSRNEIQWNEDYVHGDGDLV
;
A
#
# COMPACT_ATOMS: atom_id res chain seq x y z
N PHE A 1 9.91 1.52 -12.20
CA PHE A 1 11.26 2.02 -12.53
C PHE A 1 12.25 0.93 -12.97
N TYR A 2 12.45 -0.17 -12.21
CA TYR A 2 13.47 -1.19 -12.53
C TYR A 2 13.24 -1.91 -13.88
N LEU A 3 12.03 -2.44 -14.12
CA LEU A 3 11.72 -3.16 -15.37
C LEU A 3 11.91 -2.29 -16.62
N LEU A 4 11.51 -1.02 -16.57
CA LEU A 4 11.77 -0.07 -17.65
C LEU A 4 13.26 0.21 -17.81
N SER A 5 14.02 0.28 -16.72
CA SER A 5 15.48 0.47 -16.83
C SER A 5 16.15 -0.72 -17.52
N MET A 6 15.62 -1.93 -17.33
CA MET A 6 16.07 -3.14 -18.04
C MET A 6 15.66 -3.12 -19.51
N PHE A 7 14.41 -2.77 -19.81
CA PHE A 7 13.90 -2.70 -21.20
C PHE A 7 14.63 -1.65 -22.04
N LEU A 8 14.82 -0.44 -21.50
CA LEU A 8 15.48 0.65 -22.19
C LEU A 8 17.02 0.57 -22.17
N SER A 9 17.59 -0.40 -21.43
CA SER A 9 19.05 -0.55 -21.25
C SER A 9 19.76 0.69 -20.68
N PHE A 10 19.03 1.58 -20.00
CA PHE A 10 19.56 2.74 -19.31
C PHE A 10 18.75 3.07 -18.04
N PRO A 11 19.31 3.81 -17.06
CA PRO A 11 18.61 4.12 -15.83
C PRO A 11 17.41 5.08 -16.06
N PHE A 12 16.20 4.52 -16.13
CA PHE A 12 14.96 5.26 -16.42
C PHE A 12 14.65 6.35 -15.38
N HIS A 13 15.08 6.18 -14.13
CA HIS A 13 14.91 7.19 -13.09
C HIS A 13 15.70 8.47 -13.39
N LYS A 14 16.92 8.36 -13.94
CA LYS A 14 17.77 9.50 -14.30
C LYS A 14 17.25 10.23 -15.53
N PHE A 15 16.74 9.48 -16.51
CA PHE A 15 16.18 10.02 -17.74
C PHE A 15 15.16 11.15 -17.49
N GLY A 16 14.12 10.90 -16.70
CA GLY A 16 13.09 11.93 -16.46
C GLY A 16 13.59 13.10 -15.62
N TYR A 17 14.50 12.88 -14.66
CA TYR A 17 15.12 13.94 -13.88
C TYR A 17 16.00 14.85 -14.74
N GLU A 18 16.87 14.28 -15.56
CA GLU A 18 17.73 15.03 -16.49
C GLU A 18 16.91 15.76 -17.56
N TRP A 19 15.83 15.15 -18.04
CA TRP A 19 14.92 15.81 -18.96
C TRP A 19 14.26 17.04 -18.32
N LEU A 20 13.77 16.91 -17.07
CA LEU A 20 13.19 18.01 -16.31
C LEU A 20 14.19 19.15 -16.08
N LEU A 21 15.44 18.82 -15.74
CA LEU A 21 16.53 19.79 -15.62
C LEU A 21 16.89 20.46 -16.94
N SER A 22 16.88 19.71 -18.05
CA SER A 22 17.18 20.27 -19.37
C SER A 22 16.12 21.29 -19.81
N ILE A 23 14.86 21.10 -19.39
CA ILE A 23 13.78 22.08 -19.62
C ILE A 23 13.95 23.31 -18.75
N SER A 24 14.29 23.16 -17.47
CA SER A 24 14.48 24.34 -16.59
C SER A 24 15.61 25.24 -17.10
N GLN A 25 16.66 24.65 -17.69
CA GLN A 25 17.75 25.39 -18.36
C GLN A 25 17.35 25.99 -19.72
N ARG A 26 16.38 25.41 -20.45
CA ARG A 26 15.81 26.04 -21.66
C ARG A 26 14.94 27.25 -21.34
N VAL A 27 14.27 27.23 -20.19
CA VAL A 27 13.45 28.35 -19.69
C VAL A 27 14.34 29.47 -19.11
N TYR A 28 15.51 29.14 -18.54
CA TYR A 28 16.52 30.10 -18.08
C TYR A 28 17.88 29.85 -18.75
N PRO A 29 18.18 30.49 -19.90
CA PRO A 29 19.36 30.17 -20.69
C PRO A 29 20.65 30.57 -19.97
N ARG A 30 21.50 29.59 -19.68
CA ARG A 30 22.93 29.79 -19.37
C ARG A 30 23.71 29.74 -20.69
N ILE A 31 24.67 30.66 -20.87
CA ILE A 31 25.42 30.93 -22.11
C ILE A 31 26.39 29.78 -22.45
N ASN A 32 25.90 28.57 -22.69
CA ASN A 32 26.73 27.43 -23.06
C ASN A 32 26.00 26.62 -24.15
N ASN A 33 26.44 26.81 -25.39
CA ASN A 33 25.90 26.18 -26.59
C ASN A 33 26.30 24.70 -26.67
N GLU A 34 25.68 23.81 -25.89
CA GLU A 34 25.68 22.38 -26.18
C GLU A 34 24.40 21.98 -26.91
N SER A 35 24.55 21.12 -27.91
CA SER A 35 23.48 20.63 -28.79
C SER A 35 22.25 20.14 -27.99
N ASN A 36 21.09 20.68 -28.33
CA ASN A 36 19.78 20.47 -27.70
C ASN A 36 19.17 19.06 -27.90
N ASP A 37 19.99 18.07 -28.22
CA ASP A 37 19.53 16.72 -28.50
C ASP A 37 19.54 15.83 -27.26
N SER A 38 18.47 15.05 -27.10
CA SER A 38 18.29 14.14 -25.98
C SER A 38 19.34 13.02 -26.10
N LYS A 39 20.26 12.95 -25.14
CA LYS A 39 21.31 11.92 -25.06
C LYS A 39 20.74 10.50 -24.99
N TRP A 40 19.51 10.37 -24.49
CA TRP A 40 18.82 9.11 -24.26
C TRP A 40 18.04 8.61 -25.49
N PHE A 41 17.60 9.52 -26.38
CA PHE A 41 16.77 9.20 -27.55
C PHE A 41 17.23 10.00 -28.78
N PRO A 42 18.25 9.52 -29.54
CA PRO A 42 18.75 10.22 -30.71
C PRO A 42 17.68 10.34 -31.80
N ARG A 43 17.39 11.57 -32.25
CA ARG A 43 16.40 11.83 -33.31
C ARG A 43 16.99 11.70 -34.71
N VAL A 44 18.31 11.83 -34.84
CA VAL A 44 19.04 11.69 -36.09
C VAL A 44 20.09 10.61 -35.92
N VAL A 45 20.14 9.67 -36.86
CA VAL A 45 21.14 8.59 -36.91
C VAL A 45 21.83 8.57 -38.27
N MET A 46 23.07 8.07 -38.30
CA MET A 46 23.78 7.79 -39.55
C MET A 46 23.53 6.34 -39.93
N CYS A 47 22.97 6.12 -41.12
CA CYS A 47 22.74 4.79 -41.67
C CYS A 47 23.72 4.52 -42.81
N ASP A 48 24.49 3.44 -42.68
CA ASP A 48 25.43 2.99 -43.70
C ASP A 48 24.78 1.94 -44.60
N PHE A 49 24.74 2.21 -45.90
CA PHE A 49 24.24 1.27 -46.89
C PHE A 49 25.36 0.83 -47.82
N MET A 50 25.40 -0.47 -48.11
CA MET A 50 26.35 -1.05 -49.05
C MET A 50 25.73 -1.06 -50.45
N VAL A 51 26.23 -0.22 -51.34
CA VAL A 51 25.72 -0.13 -52.72
C VAL A 51 26.52 -1.08 -53.61
N ARG A 52 25.86 -2.02 -54.29
CA ARG A 52 26.49 -2.94 -55.24
C ARG A 52 26.39 -2.37 -56.66
N HIS A 53 27.53 -2.05 -57.27
CA HIS A 53 27.62 -1.81 -58.71
C HIS A 53 28.08 -3.11 -59.40
N LEU A 54 27.44 -3.49 -60.53
CA LEU A 54 27.91 -4.60 -61.35
C LEU A 54 29.29 -4.25 -61.94
N GLY A 55 30.37 -4.85 -61.42
CA GLY A 55 31.68 -4.81 -62.07
C GLY A 55 32.90 -4.62 -61.16
N SER A 56 32.84 -3.84 -60.08
CA SER A 56 33.96 -3.75 -59.11
C SER A 56 33.59 -2.94 -57.86
N ASN A 57 34.11 -3.42 -56.73
CA ASN A 57 34.23 -2.84 -55.39
C ASN A 57 32.96 -2.35 -54.66
N HIS A 58 32.75 -2.88 -53.46
CA HIS A 58 31.69 -2.45 -52.55
C HIS A 58 32.01 -1.07 -51.99
N HIS A 59 31.16 -0.08 -52.27
CA HIS A 59 31.27 1.26 -51.69
C HIS A 59 30.22 1.43 -50.59
N TRP A 60 30.67 1.89 -49.42
CA TRP A 60 29.83 2.24 -48.28
C TRP A 60 29.41 3.70 -48.41
N MET A 61 28.11 3.97 -48.26
CA MET A 61 27.56 5.32 -48.28
C MET A 61 26.79 5.57 -46.98
N SER A 62 27.16 6.64 -46.28
CA SER A 62 26.49 7.08 -45.04
C SER A 62 25.45 8.15 -45.36
N ILE A 63 24.23 7.99 -44.85
CA ILE A 63 23.12 8.94 -45.03
C ILE A 63 22.54 9.30 -43.67
N GLN A 64 22.07 10.53 -43.52
CA GLN A 64 21.36 10.96 -42.32
C GLN A 64 19.90 10.51 -42.37
N CYS A 65 19.46 9.79 -41.34
CA CYS A 65 18.08 9.36 -41.18
C CYS A 65 17.45 10.02 -39.96
N ASN A 66 16.24 10.56 -40.12
CA ASN A 66 15.41 11.04 -39.00
C ASN A 66 14.54 9.90 -38.47
N LEU A 67 14.50 9.71 -37.16
CA LEU A 67 13.70 8.69 -36.48
C LEU A 67 12.53 9.36 -35.74
N PRO A 68 11.41 9.65 -36.43
CA PRO A 68 10.24 10.25 -35.77
C PRO A 68 9.66 9.34 -34.67
N ILE A 69 9.86 8.02 -34.79
CA ILE A 69 9.48 7.04 -33.77
C ILE A 69 10.18 7.29 -32.43
N ASN A 70 11.42 7.79 -32.45
CA ASN A 70 12.18 7.99 -31.23
C ASN A 70 11.71 9.23 -30.46
N LEU A 71 11.22 10.26 -31.18
CA LEU A 71 10.54 11.41 -30.59
C LEU A 71 9.23 10.98 -29.91
N PHE A 72 8.47 10.09 -30.54
CA PHE A 72 7.25 9.55 -29.94
C PHE A 72 7.55 8.76 -28.66
N ASN A 73 8.59 7.91 -28.70
CA ASN A 73 9.04 7.17 -27.53
C ASN A 73 9.48 8.10 -26.40
N GLU A 74 10.25 9.15 -26.69
CA GLU A 74 10.67 10.15 -25.70
C GLU A 74 9.44 10.73 -24.95
N LEU A 75 8.39 11.13 -25.68
CA LEU A 75 7.16 11.68 -25.08
C LEU A 75 6.39 10.67 -24.24
N VAL A 76 6.18 9.45 -24.75
CA VAL A 76 5.43 8.41 -24.01
C VAL A 76 6.16 8.01 -22.74
N PHE A 77 7.48 7.83 -22.82
CA PHE A 77 8.29 7.46 -21.66
C PHE A 77 8.33 8.56 -20.59
N LEU A 78 8.24 9.83 -20.97
CA LEU A 78 8.10 10.93 -20.01
C LEU A 78 6.75 10.94 -19.31
N ILE A 79 5.66 10.69 -20.04
CA ILE A 79 4.31 10.57 -19.45
C ILE A 79 4.30 9.42 -18.43
N ILE A 80 4.88 8.27 -18.79
CA ILE A 80 5.01 7.12 -17.87
C ILE A 80 5.88 7.47 -16.66
N TRP A 81 6.98 8.21 -16.86
CA TRP A 81 7.85 8.64 -15.77
C TRP A 81 7.09 9.52 -14.76
N ALA A 82 6.38 10.53 -15.24
CA ALA A 82 5.58 11.42 -14.40
C ALA A 82 4.46 10.67 -13.67
N TRP A 83 3.80 9.74 -14.37
CA TRP A 83 2.78 8.87 -13.79
C TRP A 83 3.33 8.00 -12.65
N PHE A 84 4.53 7.44 -12.81
CA PHE A 84 5.16 6.65 -11.76
C PHE A 84 5.58 7.49 -10.55
N ILE A 85 6.03 8.74 -10.74
CA ILE A 85 6.29 9.64 -9.61
C ILE A 85 4.98 9.94 -8.85
N PHE A 86 3.89 10.21 -9.57
CA PHE A 86 2.58 10.44 -8.97
C PHE A 86 2.09 9.22 -8.16
N LEU A 87 2.11 8.02 -8.77
CA LEU A 87 1.74 6.79 -8.08
C LEU A 87 2.63 6.51 -6.88
N SER A 88 3.94 6.69 -7.01
CA SER A 88 4.88 6.54 -5.90
C SER A 88 4.56 7.49 -4.75
N GLY A 89 4.17 8.73 -5.05
CA GLY A 89 3.73 9.70 -4.05
C GLY A 89 2.46 9.26 -3.32
N LEU A 90 1.43 8.81 -4.05
CA LEU A 90 0.19 8.30 -3.45
C LEU A 90 0.43 7.08 -2.56
N THR A 91 1.23 6.12 -3.05
CA THR A 91 1.58 4.93 -2.27
C THR A 91 2.36 5.29 -1.02
N LEU A 92 3.29 6.25 -1.10
CA LEU A 92 4.06 6.71 0.05
C LEU A 92 3.18 7.44 1.08
N ILE A 93 2.22 8.27 0.65
CA ILE A 93 1.24 8.91 1.54
C ILE A 93 0.37 7.85 2.23
N SER A 94 -0.12 6.86 1.49
CA SER A 94 -0.93 5.76 2.03
C SER A 94 -0.13 4.91 3.04
N PHE A 95 1.12 4.60 2.71
CA PHE A 95 2.03 3.87 3.58
C PHE A 95 2.34 4.64 4.87
N ILE A 96 2.65 5.93 4.78
CA ILE A 96 2.87 6.78 5.96
C ILE A 96 1.60 6.87 6.81
N SER A 97 0.43 7.00 6.18
CA SER A 97 -0.85 7.04 6.89
C SER A 97 -1.12 5.72 7.65
N CYS A 98 -0.73 4.59 7.07
CA CYS A 98 -0.75 3.28 7.74
C CYS A 98 0.26 3.21 8.90
N LEU A 99 1.50 3.69 8.70
CA LEU A 99 2.51 3.70 9.76
C LEU A 99 2.12 4.60 10.95
N VAL A 100 1.59 5.80 10.69
CA VAL A 100 1.09 6.70 11.73
C VAL A 100 -0.08 6.04 12.47
N SER A 101 -0.97 5.36 11.75
CA SER A 101 -2.06 4.58 12.37
C SER A 101 -1.53 3.49 13.30
N ILE A 102 -0.51 2.74 12.89
CA ILE A 102 0.07 1.68 13.73
C ILE A 102 0.73 2.27 14.98
N TYR A 103 1.36 3.44 14.85
CA TYR A 103 2.08 4.09 15.95
C TYR A 103 1.17 4.86 16.91
N THR A 104 0.03 5.35 16.42
CA THR A 104 -0.90 6.17 17.21
C THR A 104 -2.16 5.37 17.53
N ASN A 105 -2.57 5.31 18.80
CA ASN A 105 -3.82 4.67 19.23
C ASN A 105 -5.10 5.43 18.77
N ILE A 106 -5.03 6.21 17.69
CA ILE A 106 -6.15 6.95 17.10
C ILE A 106 -7.27 5.97 16.69
N ASP A 107 -6.92 4.73 16.34
CA ASP A 107 -7.86 3.67 15.94
C ASP A 107 -8.90 3.32 17.02
N HIS A 108 -8.53 3.44 18.30
CA HIS A 108 -9.46 3.20 19.39
C HIS A 108 -10.62 4.20 19.41
N THR A 109 -10.40 5.45 19.00
CA THR A 109 -11.43 6.50 19.02
C THR A 109 -12.45 6.35 17.90
N LEU A 110 -12.01 5.92 16.71
CA LEU A 110 -12.87 5.71 15.56
C LEU A 110 -13.74 4.47 15.76
N ILE A 111 -13.16 3.35 16.20
CA ILE A 111 -13.90 2.12 16.48
C ILE A 111 -14.83 2.31 17.68
N ARG A 112 -14.40 3.01 18.74
CA ARG A 112 -15.30 3.41 19.83
C ARG A 112 -16.52 4.15 19.30
N LYS A 113 -16.34 5.10 18.38
CA LYS A 113 -17.47 5.86 17.79
C LYS A 113 -18.47 4.96 17.04
N TYR A 114 -18.01 4.01 16.23
CA TYR A 114 -18.89 3.07 15.55
C TYR A 114 -19.59 2.10 16.52
N LEU A 115 -18.90 1.69 17.58
CA LEU A 115 -19.42 0.78 18.58
C LEU A 115 -20.46 1.44 19.49
N TYR A 116 -20.26 2.71 19.88
CA TYR A 116 -21.24 3.51 20.62
C TYR A 116 -22.54 3.75 19.83
N LEU A 117 -22.45 3.81 18.51
CA LEU A 117 -23.63 3.99 17.64
C LEU A 117 -24.44 2.69 17.48
N SER A 118 -23.77 1.53 17.62
CA SER A 118 -24.38 0.21 17.45
C SER A 118 -24.93 -0.39 18.74
N LEU A 119 -24.48 0.06 19.92
CA LEU A 119 -24.83 -0.56 21.20
C LEU A 119 -25.86 0.25 22.00
N PRO A 120 -26.77 -0.41 22.73
CA PRO A 120 -27.55 0.22 23.78
C PRO A 120 -26.63 0.61 24.96
N LEU A 121 -26.85 1.81 25.52
CA LEU A 121 -26.08 2.48 26.60
C LEU A 121 -25.79 1.64 27.86
N SER A 122 -26.36 0.44 28.01
CA SER A 122 -26.26 -0.40 29.20
C SER A 122 -24.97 -1.25 29.30
N LYS A 123 -24.19 -1.41 28.22
CA LYS A 123 -23.00 -2.29 28.18
C LYS A 123 -21.70 -1.55 27.88
N VAL A 124 -21.62 -0.27 28.24
CA VAL A 124 -20.48 0.60 27.91
C VAL A 124 -19.18 0.16 28.58
N ASP A 125 -19.24 -0.42 29.78
CA ASP A 125 -18.03 -0.84 30.52
C ASP A 125 -17.35 -2.11 29.93
N ASP A 126 -18.10 -2.95 29.20
CA ASP A 126 -17.56 -4.15 28.54
C ASP A 126 -16.90 -3.85 27.19
N VAL A 127 -17.07 -2.64 26.66
CA VAL A 127 -16.50 -2.19 25.38
C VAL A 127 -14.98 -2.12 25.44
N ASP A 128 -14.43 -1.58 26.52
CA ASP A 128 -12.98 -1.42 26.63
C ASP A 128 -12.27 -2.77 26.74
N LYS A 129 -12.86 -3.72 27.49
CA LYS A 129 -12.39 -5.11 27.55
C LYS A 129 -12.50 -5.81 26.20
N PHE A 130 -13.60 -5.59 25.47
CA PHE A 130 -13.76 -6.13 24.12
C PHE A 130 -12.65 -5.64 23.16
N ILE A 131 -12.33 -4.35 23.21
CA ILE A 131 -11.31 -3.75 22.33
C ILE A 131 -9.90 -4.24 22.71
N GLU A 132 -9.56 -4.25 24.00
CA GLU A 132 -8.21 -4.59 24.47
C GLU A 132 -7.93 -6.10 24.47
N ASP A 133 -8.86 -6.93 24.95
CA ASP A 133 -8.62 -8.36 25.14
C ASP A 133 -9.01 -9.21 23.93
N TYR A 134 -10.15 -8.90 23.30
CA TYR A 134 -10.72 -9.72 22.21
C TYR A 134 -10.30 -9.24 20.82
N LEU A 135 -10.49 -7.96 20.51
CA LEU A 135 -10.21 -7.42 19.18
C LEU A 135 -8.70 -7.22 18.95
N ARG A 136 -7.99 -6.74 19.97
CA ARG A 136 -6.54 -6.43 19.94
C ARG A 136 -6.16 -5.53 18.76
N ARG A 137 -4.86 -5.23 18.63
CA ARG A 137 -4.34 -4.38 17.55
C ARG A 137 -4.60 -4.96 16.14
N ASP A 138 -4.51 -6.27 15.99
CA ASP A 138 -4.69 -6.93 14.69
C ASP A 138 -6.15 -6.89 14.21
N GLY A 139 -7.12 -7.14 15.10
CA GLY A 139 -8.54 -7.04 14.75
C GLY A 139 -8.96 -5.61 14.45
N ILE A 140 -8.43 -4.64 15.19
CA ILE A 140 -8.61 -3.20 14.92
C ILE A 140 -8.12 -2.82 13.52
N LEU A 141 -6.95 -3.31 13.11
CA LEU A 141 -6.39 -3.07 11.77
C LEU A 141 -7.30 -3.63 10.68
N VAL A 142 -7.75 -4.88 10.83
CA VAL A 142 -8.63 -5.54 9.85
C VAL A 142 -9.97 -4.81 9.74
N LEU A 143 -10.57 -4.46 10.88
CA LEU A 143 -11.82 -3.69 10.90
C LEU A 143 -11.66 -2.33 10.20
N ARG A 144 -10.54 -1.64 10.39
CA ARG A 144 -10.27 -0.38 9.70
C ARG A 144 -10.15 -0.56 8.18
N ILE A 145 -9.47 -1.60 7.72
CA ILE A 145 -9.36 -1.89 6.29
C ILE A 145 -10.75 -2.16 5.70
N ILE A 146 -11.59 -2.92 6.41
CA ILE A 146 -12.97 -3.18 6.00
C ILE A 146 -13.78 -1.88 5.96
N ALA A 147 -13.67 -1.03 6.97
CA ALA A 147 -14.36 0.26 7.05
C ALA A 147 -13.97 1.21 5.92
N GLN A 148 -12.71 1.20 5.48
CA GLN A 148 -12.25 2.04 4.37
C GLN A 148 -12.76 1.55 3.00
N ASN A 149 -13.17 0.29 2.90
CA ASN A 149 -13.63 -0.32 1.65
C ASN A 149 -15.14 -0.61 1.63
N THR A 150 -15.86 -0.35 2.73
CA THR A 150 -17.27 -0.73 2.91
C THR A 150 -18.07 0.44 3.46
N ASN A 151 -19.39 0.43 3.29
CA ASN A 151 -20.28 1.44 3.87
C ASN A 151 -20.31 1.38 5.41
N ASP A 152 -20.41 2.55 6.05
CA ASP A 152 -20.49 2.70 7.51
C ASP A 152 -21.61 1.86 8.17
N ILE A 153 -22.74 1.67 7.48
CA ILE A 153 -23.88 0.88 7.97
C ILE A 153 -23.50 -0.60 8.10
N LEU A 154 -22.82 -1.15 7.08
CA LEU A 154 -22.36 -2.54 7.10
C LEU A 154 -21.29 -2.73 8.17
N MET A 155 -20.41 -1.76 8.34
CA MET A 155 -19.40 -1.76 9.39
C MET A 155 -20.04 -1.81 10.79
N THR A 156 -21.07 -1.02 11.02
CA THR A 156 -21.82 -0.99 12.28
C THR A 156 -22.49 -2.34 12.56
N ASN A 157 -23.15 -2.94 11.56
CA ASN A 157 -23.75 -4.27 11.67
C ASN A 157 -22.70 -5.38 11.94
N LEU A 158 -21.54 -5.29 11.27
CA LEU A 158 -20.44 -6.24 11.44
C LEU A 158 -19.87 -6.17 12.86
N ILE A 159 -19.57 -4.96 13.35
CA ILE A 159 -19.10 -4.75 14.73
C ILE A 159 -20.13 -5.31 15.73
N GLY A 160 -21.42 -5.02 15.52
CA GLY A 160 -22.50 -5.53 16.37
C GLY A 160 -22.57 -7.06 16.41
N ALA A 161 -22.39 -7.72 15.26
CA ALA A 161 -22.34 -9.18 15.18
C ALA A 161 -21.12 -9.77 15.91
N ILE A 162 -19.94 -9.16 15.74
CA ILE A 162 -18.71 -9.59 16.43
C ILE A 162 -18.86 -9.41 17.95
N PHE A 163 -19.45 -8.30 18.40
CA PHE A 163 -19.70 -8.04 19.81
C PHE A 163 -20.68 -9.05 20.42
N LYS A 164 -21.71 -9.47 19.66
CA LYS A 164 -22.64 -10.52 20.11
C LYS A 164 -21.91 -11.85 20.37
N VAL A 165 -21.06 -12.26 19.43
CA VAL A 165 -20.24 -13.49 19.60
C VAL A 165 -19.32 -13.39 20.81
N TYR A 166 -18.73 -12.22 21.05
CA TYR A 166 -17.94 -11.98 22.25
C TYR A 166 -18.76 -12.10 23.54
N ALA A 167 -19.94 -11.48 23.60
CA ALA A 167 -20.83 -11.56 24.75
C ALA A 167 -21.23 -13.02 25.07
N ASP A 168 -21.60 -13.79 24.04
CA ASP A 168 -21.94 -15.21 24.17
C ASP A 168 -20.72 -16.02 24.68
N SER A 169 -19.50 -15.66 24.26
CA SER A 169 -18.27 -16.31 24.72
C SER A 169 -17.95 -16.03 26.19
N ILE A 170 -18.27 -14.82 26.69
CA ILE A 170 -18.12 -14.48 28.12
C ILE A 170 -19.11 -15.30 28.95
N GLU A 171 -20.37 -15.37 28.52
CA GLU A 171 -21.42 -16.07 29.26
C GLU A 171 -21.12 -17.57 29.42
N ASN A 172 -20.63 -18.21 28.34
CA ASN A 172 -20.18 -19.61 28.40
C ASN A 172 -18.99 -19.79 29.36
N LYS A 173 -18.04 -18.86 29.37
CA LYS A 173 -16.88 -18.92 30.27
C LYS A 173 -17.27 -18.75 31.74
N SER A 174 -18.28 -17.92 32.05
CA SER A 174 -18.83 -17.83 33.41
C SER A 174 -19.55 -19.10 33.83
N ASN A 175 -20.32 -19.73 32.94
CA ASN A 175 -21.02 -20.99 33.22
C ASN A 175 -20.05 -22.13 33.52
N ASP A 176 -19.01 -22.30 32.71
CA ASP A 176 -17.96 -23.32 32.95
C ASP A 176 -17.23 -23.12 34.27
N THR A 177 -16.96 -21.87 34.64
CA THR A 177 -16.27 -21.55 35.91
C THR A 177 -17.17 -21.86 37.09
N ASN A 178 -18.46 -21.54 36.99
CA ASN A 178 -19.42 -21.83 38.04
C ASN A 178 -19.62 -23.35 38.21
N SER A 179 -19.71 -24.10 37.11
CA SER A 179 -19.77 -25.56 37.14
C SER A 179 -18.52 -26.20 37.73
N ARG A 180 -17.31 -25.70 37.44
CA ARG A 180 -16.09 -26.20 38.11
C ARG A 180 -16.08 -25.90 39.60
N ASN A 181 -16.50 -24.71 40.00
CA ASN A 181 -16.57 -24.34 41.40
C ASN A 181 -17.58 -25.23 42.13
N GLU A 182 -18.76 -25.49 41.56
CA GLU A 182 -19.75 -26.42 42.13
C GLU A 182 -19.24 -27.85 42.26
N ILE A 183 -18.48 -28.35 41.28
CA ILE A 183 -17.84 -29.68 41.36
C ILE A 183 -16.81 -29.69 42.50
N GLN A 184 -15.99 -28.65 42.61
CA GLN A 184 -14.97 -28.56 43.64
C GLN A 184 -15.57 -28.42 45.05
N TRP A 185 -16.62 -27.61 45.23
CA TRP A 185 -17.38 -27.57 46.48
C TRP A 185 -17.91 -28.95 46.85
N ASN A 186 -18.51 -29.67 45.90
CA ASN A 186 -19.02 -31.02 46.17
C ASN A 186 -17.90 -32.02 46.50
N GLU A 187 -16.72 -31.94 45.88
CA GLU A 187 -15.57 -32.78 46.24
C GLU A 187 -15.02 -32.45 47.64
N ASP A 188 -14.93 -31.16 48.01
CA ASP A 188 -14.46 -30.72 49.33
C ASP A 188 -15.44 -31.12 50.45
N TYR A 189 -16.76 -31.09 50.19
CA TYR A 189 -17.77 -31.60 51.13
C TYR A 189 -17.67 -33.12 51.32
N VAL A 190 -17.45 -33.88 50.25
CA VAL A 190 -17.32 -35.35 50.33
C VAL A 190 -16.05 -35.78 51.07
N HIS A 191 -14.97 -34.99 50.99
CA HIS A 191 -13.70 -35.31 51.65
C HIS A 191 -13.61 -34.80 53.11
N GLY A 192 -14.43 -33.81 53.50
CA GLY A 192 -14.47 -33.23 54.86
C GLY A 192 -15.26 -34.03 55.91
N ASP A 193 -16.09 -35.00 55.50
CA ASP A 193 -16.86 -35.86 56.41
C ASP A 193 -16.07 -37.08 56.95
N GLY A 194 -14.76 -37.16 56.67
CA GLY A 194 -13.87 -38.24 57.12
C GLY A 194 -13.20 -38.04 58.48
N ASP A 195 -13.21 -36.81 59.03
CA ASP A 195 -12.45 -36.45 60.25
C ASP A 195 -13.33 -36.21 61.50
N LEU A 196 -14.50 -36.88 61.55
CA LEU A 196 -15.36 -36.93 62.73
C LEU A 196 -15.48 -38.37 63.27
N VAL A 197 -14.36 -38.95 63.71
CA VAL A 197 -14.32 -40.03 64.72
C VAL A 197 -13.15 -39.82 65.67
#